data_AF-A0A536AAJ5-F1
#
_entry.id   AF-A0A536AAJ5-F1
#
_cell.length_a   1.000
_cell.length_b   1.000
_cell.length_c   1.000
_cell.angle_alpha   90.00
_cell.angle_beta   90.00
_cell.angle_gamma   90.00
#
_symmetry.space_group_name_H-M   'P 1'
#
loop_
_entity.id
_entity.type
_entity.pdbx_description
1 polymer ?
#
loop_
_entity_poly.entity_id
_entity_poly.type
_entity_poly.pdbx_seq_one_letter_code
_entity_poly.pdbx_strand_id
1 'polypeptide(L)' 'MKIGLQLCSFTWPGGPAELPRRLRDVARAAEDAGFHSLW' A
#
# COMPACT_ATOMS: atom_id res chain seq x y z
N MET A 1 -16.87 11.23 6.33
CA MET A 1 -15.65 11.03 7.14
C MET A 1 -14.54 10.56 6.20
N LYS A 2 -13.28 11.00 6.39
CA LYS A 2 -12.12 10.60 5.56
C LYS A 2 -11.18 9.75 6.40
N ILE A 3 -10.76 8.59 5.90
CA ILE A 3 -9.83 7.67 6.57
C ILE A 3 -8.62 7.47 5.65
N GLY A 4 -7.41 7.54 6.20
CA GLY A 4 -6.17 7.25 5.49
C GLY A 4 -5.57 5.92 5.93
N LEU A 5 -4.76 5.30 5.06
CA LEU A 5 -3.98 4.10 5.32
C LEU A 5 -2.48 4.45 5.36
N GLN A 6 -1.80 4.07 6.44
CA GLN A 6 -0.36 4.29 6.58
C GLN A 6 0.43 3.02 6.22
N LEU A 7 1.38 3.15 5.31
CA LEU A 7 2.36 2.14 4.93
C LEU A 7 3.59 2.26 5.81
N CYS A 8 3.62 1.43 6.85
CA CYS A 8 4.81 1.29 7.67
C CYS A 8 5.94 0.58 6.89
N SER A 9 7.17 0.72 7.39
CA SER A 9 8.30 -0.04 6.86
C SER A 9 8.15 -1.51 7.21
N PHE A 10 8.10 -2.36 6.19
CA PHE A 10 8.02 -3.81 6.35
C PHE A 10 9.12 -4.48 5.53
N THR A 11 9.66 -5.57 6.07
CA THR A 11 10.55 -6.46 5.33
C THR A 11 9.72 -7.55 4.68
N TRP A 12 9.73 -7.61 3.35
CA TRP A 12 9.02 -8.64 2.59
C TRP A 12 9.97 -9.62 1.91
N PRO A 13 9.55 -10.88 1.74
CA PRO A 13 10.20 -11.80 0.82
C PRO A 13 10.25 -11.22 -0.60
N GLY A 14 11.36 -11.44 -1.32
CA GLY A 14 11.56 -10.94 -2.68
C GLY A 14 12.31 -9.60 -2.77
N GLY A 15 12.51 -8.90 -1.65
CA GLY A 15 13.39 -7.73 -1.56
C GLY A 15 12.96 -6.53 -2.41
N PRO A 16 13.88 -5.59 -2.70
CA PRO A 16 13.56 -4.35 -3.41
C PRO A 16 12.98 -4.54 -4.82
N ALA A 17 13.28 -5.65 -5.49
CA ALA A 17 12.77 -5.94 -6.83
C ALA A 17 11.25 -6.14 -6.86
N GLU A 18 10.66 -6.65 -5.78
CA GLU A 18 9.21 -6.85 -5.67
C GLU A 18 8.46 -5.62 -5.16
N LEU A 19 9.17 -4.63 -4.61
CA LEU A 19 8.58 -3.45 -3.99
C LEU A 19 7.59 -2.70 -4.90
N PRO A 20 7.90 -2.41 -6.18
CA PRO A 20 6.98 -1.67 -7.05
C PRO A 20 5.66 -2.40 -7.27
N ARG A 21 5.72 -3.73 -7.47
CA ARG A 21 4.52 -4.56 -7.65
C ARG A 21 3.65 -4.54 -6.40
N ARG A 22 4.27 -4.75 -5.22
CA ARG A 22 3.56 -4.76 -3.94
C ARG A 22 2.90 -3.42 -3.63
N LEU A 23 3.60 -2.30 -3.82
CA LEU A 23 3.04 -0.97 -3.60
C LEU A 23 1.85 -0.70 -4.51
N ARG A 24 1.92 -1.11 -5.78
CA ARG A 24 0.80 -1.01 -6.72
C ARG A 24 -0.40 -1.83 -6.27
N ASP A 25 -0.17 -3.07 -5.85
CA ASP A 25 -1.24 -3.97 -5.42
C ASP A 25 -1.92 -3.44 -4.13
N VAL A 26 -1.15 -2.87 -3.20
CA VAL A 26 -1.66 -2.22 -1.98
C VAL A 26 -2.44 -0.93 -2.28
N ALA A 27 -1.93 -0.08 -3.16
CA ALA A 27 -2.61 1.15 -3.55
C ALA A 27 -4.00 0.86 -4.16
N ARG A 28 -4.08 -0.13 -5.06
CA ARG A 28 -5.35 -0.57 -5.65
C ARG A 28 -6.31 -1.09 -4.59
N ALA A 29 -5.84 -1.94 -3.68
CA ALA A 29 -6.67 -2.45 -2.60
C ALA A 29 -7.18 -1.34 -1.67
N ALA A 30 -6.36 -0.31 -1.43
CA ALA A 30 -6.76 0.84 -0.62
C ALA A 30 -7.83 1.69 -1.33
N GLU A 31 -7.69 1.92 -2.63
CA GLU A 31 -8.71 2.59 -3.46
C GLU A 31 -10.03 1.81 -3.46
N ASP A 32 -9.99 0.50 -3.72
CA ASP A 32 -11.17 -0.37 -3.74
C ASP A 32 -11.88 -0.42 -2.38
N ALA A 33 -11.12 -0.34 -1.28
CA ALA A 33 -11.65 -0.28 0.08
C ALA A 33 -12.16 1.12 0.49
N GLY A 34 -12.01 2.14 -0.35
CA GLY A 34 -12.50 3.50 -0.11
C GLY A 34 -11.64 4.35 0.82
N PHE A 35 -10.35 4.01 0.99
CA PHE A 35 -9.42 4.89 1.71
C PHE A 35 -9.21 6.19 0.93
N HIS A 36 -9.16 7.29 1.65
CA HIS A 36 -9.03 8.62 1.05
C HIS A 36 -7.58 8.97 0.69
N SER A 37 -6.62 8.39 1.40
CA SER A 37 -5.19 8.68 1.22
C SER A 37 -4.32 7.52 1.67
N LEU A 38 -3.13 7.46 1.09
CA LEU A 38 -2.08 6.50 1.40
C LEU A 38 -0.84 7.30 1.82
N TRP A 39 -0.24 6.96 2.97
CA TRP A 39 0.89 7.69 3.57
C TRP A 39 2.05 6.76 3.90
#